data_AF-A0A349Y648-F1
#
_entry.id   AF-A0A349Y648-F1
#
_cell.length_a   1.000
_cell.length_b   1.000
_cell.length_c   1.000
_cell.angle_alpha   90.00
_cell.angle_beta   90.00
_cell.angle_gamma   90.00
#
_symmetry.space_group_name_H-M   'P 1'
#
loop_
_entity.id
_entity.type
_entity.pdbx_description
1 polymer ?
#
loop_
_entity_poly.entity_id
_entity_poly.type
_entity_poly.pdbx_seq_one_letter_code
_entity_poly.pdbx_strand_id
1 'polypeptide(L)'
;GKATADYVDAVLTRLTAAGSLYLVIVCLLPEILRTQLGASFYFGGTSLLIVVVVVMDFIAQIQAHLMSHQYESLLKKANLKGGNRGGFARG
;
A
#
# COMPACT_ATOMS: atom_id res chain seq x y z
N GLY A 1 25.97 6.78 6.81
CA GLY A 1 25.72 8.16 6.36
C GLY A 1 24.57 8.74 7.17
N LYS A 2 24.82 9.80 7.95
CA LYS A 2 23.78 10.48 8.75
C LYS A 2 22.88 11.39 7.90
N ALA A 3 23.48 12.11 6.95
CA ALA A 3 22.76 12.99 6.03
C ALA A 3 21.69 12.27 5.17
N THR A 4 21.90 10.99 4.83
CA THR A 4 20.90 10.20 4.08
C THR A 4 19.71 9.81 4.96
N ALA A 5 19.96 9.48 6.23
CA ALA A 5 18.89 9.15 7.18
C ALA A 5 18.02 10.38 7.46
N ASP A 6 18.64 11.54 7.73
CA ASP A 6 17.91 12.79 7.97
C ASP A 6 17.04 13.21 6.77
N TYR A 7 17.53 12.99 5.54
CA TYR A 7 16.76 13.27 4.33
C TYR A 7 15.56 12.31 4.19
N VAL A 8 15.75 11.02 4.45
CA VAL A 8 14.68 10.02 4.41
C VAL A 8 13.63 10.30 5.48
N ASP A 9 14.02 10.62 6.70
CA ASP A 9 13.10 10.97 7.78
C ASP A 9 12.29 12.23 7.46
N ALA A 10 12.91 13.25 6.88
CA ALA A 10 12.22 14.47 6.46
C ALA A 10 11.16 14.19 5.38
N VAL A 11 11.47 13.31 4.43
CA VAL A 11 10.53 12.90 3.36
C VAL A 11 9.40 12.04 3.94
N LEU A 12 9.72 11.05 4.78
CA LEU A 12 8.74 10.19 5.43
C LEU A 12 7.77 10.98 6.32
N THR A 13 8.27 11.98 7.03
CA THR A 13 7.45 12.83 7.91
C THR A 13 6.42 13.62 7.10
N ARG A 14 6.82 14.22 5.98
CA ARG A 14 5.90 14.96 5.09
C ARG A 14 4.88 14.05 4.41
N LEU A 15 5.33 12.88 3.97
CA LEU A 15 4.47 11.87 3.35
C LEU A 15 3.43 11.35 4.35
N THR A 16 3.85 11.01 5.57
CA THR A 16 2.98 10.53 6.65
C THR A 16 1.99 11.60 7.09
N ALA A 17 2.43 12.86 7.18
CA ALA A 17 1.55 13.98 7.51
C ALA A 17 0.42 14.12 6.48
N ALA A 18 0.73 14.09 5.18
CA ALA A 18 -0.28 14.12 4.11
C ALA A 18 -1.16 12.85 4.09
N GLY A 19 -0.57 11.68 4.31
CA GLY A 19 -1.27 10.40 4.37
C GLY A 19 -2.26 10.32 5.52
N SER A 20 -1.91 10.85 6.70
CA SER A 20 -2.80 10.86 7.86
C SER A 20 -4.07 11.67 7.62
N LEU A 21 -3.97 12.82 6.94
CA LEU A 21 -5.12 13.63 6.54
C LEU A 21 -6.05 12.86 5.61
N TYR A 22 -5.48 12.17 4.62
CA TYR A 22 -6.24 11.32 3.70
C TYR A 22 -6.95 10.17 4.43
N LEU A 23 -6.25 9.47 5.32
CA LEU A 23 -6.85 8.37 6.09
C LEU A 23 -7.98 8.85 7.00
N VAL A 24 -7.82 10.00 7.65
CA VAL A 24 -8.89 10.60 8.47
C VAL A 24 -10.14 10.87 7.63
N ILE A 25 -9.99 11.45 6.43
CA ILE A 25 -11.12 11.71 5.52
C ILE A 25 -11.79 10.40 5.08
N VAL A 26 -11.01 9.37 4.72
CA VAL A 26 -11.54 8.06 4.29
C VAL A 26 -12.23 7.33 5.43
N CYS A 27 -11.71 7.41 6.66
CA CYS A 27 -12.34 6.83 7.85
C CYS A 27 -13.62 7.56 8.27
N LEU A 28 -13.75 8.85 7.96
CA LEU A 28 -14.97 9.62 8.24
C LEU A 28 -16.13 9.30 7.29
N LEU A 29 -15.86 8.83 6.07
CA LEU A 29 -16.91 8.40 5.11
C LEU A 29 -17.90 7.38 5.70
N PRO A 30 -17.48 6.22 6.25
CA PRO A 30 -18.40 5.26 6.86
C PRO A 30 -19.06 5.79 8.15
N GLU A 31 -18.44 6.72 8.86
CA GLU A 31 -18.99 7.35 10.06
C GLU A 31 -20.11 8.35 9.74
N ILE A 32 -19.96 9.14 8.67
CA ILE A 32 -20.97 10.09 8.19
C ILE A 32 -22.17 9.35 7.57
N LEU A 33 -21.92 8.27 6.84
CA LEU A 33 -22.98 7.39 6.30
C LEU A 33 -23.83 6.79 7.43
N ARG A 34 -23.23 6.53 8.61
CA ARG A 34 -23.93 6.03 9.82
C ARG A 34 -24.85 7.07 10.46
N THR A 35 -24.48 8.36 10.37
CA THR A 35 -25.14 9.45 11.11
C THR A 35 -26.25 10.14 10.31
N GLN A 36 -26.11 10.22 8.98
CA GLN A 36 -27.08 10.95 8.12
C GLN A 36 -28.28 10.11 7.68
N LEU A 37 -28.14 8.78 7.60
CA LEU A 37 -29.21 7.87 7.15
C LEU A 37 -29.90 7.20 8.35
N GLY A 38 -30.53 8.02 9.20
CA GLY A 38 -31.33 7.60 10.37
C GLY A 38 -32.59 6.77 10.06
N ALA A 39 -32.51 5.83 9.13
CA ALA A 39 -33.52 4.83 8.86
C ALA A 39 -32.99 3.45 9.30
N SER A 40 -33.47 2.97 10.44
CA SER A 40 -33.38 1.57 10.84
C SER A 40 -33.98 0.68 9.74
N PHE A 41 -33.17 0.18 8.82
CA PHE A 41 -33.70 -0.62 7.71
C PHE A 41 -32.82 -1.83 7.42
N TYR A 42 -32.93 -2.89 8.23
CA TYR A 42 -32.25 -4.20 8.03
C TYR A 42 -30.71 -4.18 7.91
N PHE A 43 -30.13 -2.99 7.94
CA PHE A 43 -28.73 -2.56 7.87
C PHE A 43 -28.24 -2.28 9.29
N GLY A 44 -28.38 -3.26 10.19
CA GLY A 44 -27.88 -3.13 11.56
C GLY A 44 -26.36 -2.96 11.57
N GLY A 45 -25.80 -2.42 12.67
CA GLY A 45 -24.35 -2.17 12.81
C GLY A 45 -23.46 -3.33 12.37
N THR A 46 -23.95 -4.58 12.45
CA THR A 46 -23.31 -5.78 11.92
C THR A 46 -23.07 -5.76 10.40
N SER A 47 -24.02 -5.34 9.57
CA SER A 47 -23.82 -5.29 8.11
C SER A 47 -22.82 -4.20 7.71
N LEU A 48 -22.83 -3.07 8.43
CA LEU A 48 -21.88 -1.99 8.22
C LEU A 48 -20.46 -2.38 8.66
N LEU A 49 -20.33 -3.11 9.76
CA LEU A 49 -19.06 -3.72 10.17
C LEU A 49 -18.55 -4.75 9.14
N ILE A 50 -19.43 -5.60 8.60
CA ILE A 50 -19.06 -6.59 7.57
C ILE A 50 -18.58 -5.89 6.29
N VAL A 51 -19.28 -4.86 5.80
CA VAL A 51 -18.90 -4.15 4.56
C VAL A 51 -17.53 -3.48 4.68
N VAL A 52 -17.26 -2.79 5.78
CA VAL A 52 -15.96 -2.12 5.97
C VAL A 52 -14.82 -3.13 6.09
N VAL A 53 -15.02 -4.22 6.83
CA VAL A 53 -14.01 -5.28 7.00
C VAL A 53 -13.71 -5.96 5.67
N VAL A 54 -14.74 -6.32 4.89
CA VAL A 54 -14.56 -6.97 3.58
C VAL A 54 -13.88 -6.04 2.57
N VAL A 55 -14.21 -4.75 2.55
CA VAL A 55 -13.56 -3.78 1.64
C VAL A 55 -12.07 -3.64 1.94
N MET A 56 -11.69 -3.57 3.22
CA MET A 56 -10.27 -3.50 3.60
C MET A 56 -9.52 -4.79 3.28
N ASP A 57 -10.14 -5.95 3.53
CA ASP A 57 -9.57 -7.25 3.19
C ASP A 57 -9.39 -7.41 1.67
N PHE A 58 -10.35 -6.92 0.87
CA PHE A 58 -10.27 -6.90 -0.58
C PHE A 58 -9.14 -6.01 -1.12
N ILE A 59 -8.96 -4.81 -0.56
CA ILE A 59 -7.86 -3.92 -0.97
C ILE A 59 -6.49 -4.56 -0.64
N ALA A 60 -6.36 -5.21 0.52
CA ALA A 60 -5.14 -5.91 0.90
C ALA A 60 -4.81 -7.07 -0.05
N GLN A 61 -5.83 -7.83 -0.45
CA GLN A 61 -5.69 -8.91 -1.44
C GLN A 61 -5.28 -8.39 -2.82
N ILE A 62 -5.84 -7.26 -3.28
CA ILE A 62 -5.45 -6.62 -4.54
C ILE A 62 -3.98 -6.17 -4.50
N GLN A 63 -3.54 -5.52 -3.42
CA GLN A 63 -2.16 -5.07 -3.30
C GLN A 63 -1.17 -6.25 -3.31
N ALA A 64 -1.50 -7.36 -2.66
CA ALA A 64 -0.69 -8.57 -2.70
C ALA A 64 -0.56 -9.14 -4.13
N HIS A 65 -1.63 -9.08 -4.92
CA HIS A 65 -1.61 -9.51 -6.32
C HIS A 65 -0.82 -8.55 -7.24
N LEU A 66 -0.80 -7.25 -6.94
CA LEU A 66 -0.01 -6.26 -7.69
C LEU A 66 1.49 -6.27 -7.33
N MET A 67 1.83 -6.57 -6.08
CA MET A 67 3.22 -6.68 -5.59
C MET A 67 4.00 -7.83 -6.27
N SER A 68 3.34 -8.93 -6.62
CA SER A 68 3.97 -10.10 -7.24
C SER A 68 4.51 -9.81 -8.64
N HIS A 69 3.80 -9.02 -9.44
CA HIS A 69 4.20 -8.69 -10.81
C HIS A 69 5.43 -7.77 -10.89
N GLN A 70 5.60 -6.86 -9.91
CA GLN A 70 6.72 -5.93 -9.92
C GLN A 70 8.02 -6.55 -9.37
N TYR A 71 7.92 -7.46 -8.39
CA TYR A 71 9.09 -8.20 -7.87
C TYR A 71 9.71 -9.13 -8.91
N GLU A 72 8.90 -9.82 -9.71
CA GLU A 72 9.40 -10.72 -10.76
C GLU A 72 10.15 -9.93 -11.85
N SER A 73 9.67 -8.73 -12.21
CA SER A 73 10.33 -7.88 -13.21
C SER A 73 11.70 -7.33 -12.73
N LEU A 74 11.83 -7.02 -11.43
CA LEU A 74 13.06 -6.49 -10.85
C LEU A 74 14.09 -7.60 -10.60
N LEU A 75 13.66 -8.79 -10.15
CA LEU A 75 14.54 -9.95 -10.01
C LEU A 75 15.01 -10.49 -11.37
N LYS A 76 14.14 -10.52 -12.40
CA LYS A 76 14.52 -10.95 -13.75
C LYS A 76 15.52 -9.99 -14.39
N LYS A 77 15.37 -8.67 -14.18
CA LYS A 77 16.31 -7.66 -14.70
C LYS A 77 17.68 -7.70 -13.99
N ALA A 78 17.71 -8.09 -12.71
CA ALA A 78 18.96 -8.31 -11.98
C ALA A 78 19.72 -9.55 -12.49
N ASN A 79 19.02 -10.65 -12.80
CA ASN A 79 19.65 -11.86 -13.32
C ASN A 79 20.15 -11.70 -14.77
N LEU A 80 19.46 -10.91 -15.60
CA LEU A 80 19.87 -10.61 -16.98
C LEU A 80 21.09 -9.68 -17.08
N LYS A 81 21.48 -8.99 -16.01
CA LYS A 81 22.73 -8.20 -15.93
C LYS A 81 23.89 -8.99 -15.31
N GLY A 82 23.78 -10.32 -15.21
CA GLY A 82 24.87 -11.24 -14.86
C GLY A 82 25.53 -11.92 -16.07
N GLY A 83 24.87 -11.95 -17.22
CA GLY A 83 25.40 -12.55 -18.44
C GLY A 83 26.06 -11.50 -19.33
N ASN A 84 27.39 -11.37 -19.21
CA ASN A 84 28.36 -11.06 -20.27
C ASN A 84 29.54 -10.24 -19.72
N ARG A 85 30.40 -10.90 -18.93
CA ARG A 85 31.83 -10.57 -18.91
C ARG A 85 32.57 -11.75 -19.50
N GLY A 86 32.66 -11.74 -20.83
CA GLY A 86 33.70 -12.48 -21.51
C GLY A 86 35.08 -11.99 -21.11
N GLY A 87 36.08 -12.83 -21.38
CA GLY A 87 37.47 -12.39 -21.43
C GLY A 87 38.42 -13.24 -20.60
N PHE A 88 38.98 -14.26 -21.25
CA PHE A 88 40.42 -14.34 -21.46
C PHE A 88 41.32 -14.38 -20.20
N ALA A 89 41.72 -15.58 -19.78
CA ALA A 89 43.01 -15.87 -19.16
C ALA A 89 43.34 -17.35 -19.47
N ARG A 90 44.27 -17.63 -20.40
CA ARG A 90 45.71 -17.90 -20.14
C ARG A 90 45.88 -18.95 -19.04
N GLY A 91 46.50 -20.10 -19.23
CA GLY A 91 47.31 -20.68 -20.29
C GLY A 91 47.94 -21.95 -19.70
#